data_AF-A0A958AY32-F1
#
_entry.id   AF-A0A958AY32-F1
#
_cell.length_a   1.000
_cell.length_b   1.000
_cell.length_c   1.000
_cell.angle_alpha   90.00
_cell.angle_beta   90.00
_cell.angle_gamma   90.00
#
_symmetry.space_group_name_H-M   'P 1'
#
loop_
_entity.id
_entity.type
_entity.pdbx_description
1 polymer ?
#
loop_
_entity_poly.entity_id
_entity_poly.type
_entity_poly.pdbx_seq_one_letter_code
_entity_poly.pdbx_strand_id
1 'polypeptide(L)'
;MNRIMQHSYVDSFRTGACDFTYRSQLPGLETSVDALRQWYSGLDSDLEAAVAALSDDDLATRQIDRGGWSVSPQMQLHVYNEALLIFYGKVSVYLKAMGRERPKQWRDWIA
;
A
#
# COMPACT_ATOMS: atom_id res chain seq x y z
N MET A 1 -13.86 10.25 -7.00
CA MET A 1 -12.74 10.89 -6.30
C MET A 1 -11.89 9.79 -5.67
N ASN A 2 -10.82 9.35 -6.34
CA ASN A 2 -10.07 8.15 -5.93
C ASN A 2 -9.23 8.41 -4.68
N ARG A 3 -9.57 7.72 -3.59
CA ARG A 3 -8.73 7.64 -2.39
C ARG A 3 -7.65 6.61 -2.69
N ILE A 4 -6.38 7.02 -2.70
CA ILE A 4 -5.31 6.07 -2.97
C ILE A 4 -4.65 5.65 -1.67
N MET A 5 -5.22 4.59 -1.09
CA MET A 5 -4.90 4.16 0.27
C MET A 5 -3.44 3.73 0.42
N GLN A 6 -2.81 3.17 -0.61
CA GLN A 6 -1.40 2.76 -0.54
C GLN A 6 -0.47 3.93 -0.19
N HIS A 7 -0.70 5.13 -0.73
CA HIS A 7 0.10 6.30 -0.37
C HIS A 7 0.05 6.57 1.14
N SER A 8 -1.14 6.51 1.76
CA SER A 8 -1.30 6.70 3.21
C SER A 8 -0.54 5.66 4.04
N TYR A 9 -0.41 4.42 3.55
CA TYR A 9 0.37 3.39 4.22
C TYR A 9 1.88 3.62 4.08
N VAL A 10 2.34 4.05 2.91
CA VAL A 10 3.76 4.34 2.65
C VAL A 10 4.20 5.58 3.42
N ASP A 11 3.41 6.65 3.35
CA ASP A 11 3.75 7.92 3.98
C ASP A 11 3.72 7.83 5.51
N SER A 12 2.95 6.92 6.10
CA SER A 12 2.88 6.79 7.56
C SER A 12 4.20 6.34 8.20
N PHE A 13 5.10 5.69 7.45
CA PHE A 13 6.46 5.40 7.91
C PHE A 13 7.32 6.65 8.01
N ARG A 14 6.98 7.71 7.27
CA ARG A 14 7.67 9.01 7.33
C ARG A 14 7.01 9.93 8.35
N THR A 15 5.69 10.02 8.35
CA THR A 15 4.94 11.00 9.13
C THR A 15 4.47 10.48 10.49
N GLY A 16 4.45 9.16 10.70
CA GLY A 16 3.94 8.57 11.93
C GLY A 16 2.41 8.54 12.01
N ALA A 17 1.71 8.83 10.91
CA ALA A 17 0.24 8.78 10.87
C ALA A 17 -0.27 8.35 9.50
N CYS A 18 -1.33 7.54 9.48
CA CYS A 18 -2.03 7.21 8.24
C CYS A 18 -3.02 8.34 7.89
N ASP A 19 -2.65 9.21 6.97
CA ASP A 19 -3.58 10.21 6.42
C ASP A 19 -4.40 9.63 5.25
N PHE A 20 -5.63 9.20 5.53
CA PHE A 20 -6.57 8.71 4.51
C PHE A 20 -7.33 9.82 3.75
N THR A 21 -7.07 11.09 4.08
CA THR A 21 -7.65 12.25 3.40
C THR A 21 -6.90 12.61 2.11
N TYR A 22 -5.66 12.11 1.94
CA TYR A 22 -4.83 12.32 0.76
C TYR A 22 -5.57 12.07 -0.57
N ARG A 23 -5.33 12.96 -1.54
CA ARG A 23 -5.79 12.84 -2.92
C ARG A 23 -4.60 13.10 -3.83
N SER A 24 -4.43 12.22 -4.82
CA SER A 24 -3.41 12.45 -5.84
C SER A 24 -3.70 13.74 -6.59
N GLN A 25 -2.67 14.56 -6.78
CA GLN A 25 -2.71 15.75 -7.62
C GLN A 25 -2.26 15.46 -9.06
N LEU A 26 -1.86 14.22 -9.37
CA LEU A 26 -1.43 13.83 -10.71
C LEU A 26 -2.64 13.77 -11.65
N PRO A 27 -2.73 14.66 -12.65
CA PRO A 27 -3.86 14.68 -13.57
C PRO A 27 -3.92 13.39 -14.39
N GLY A 28 -5.13 12.82 -14.57
CA GLY A 28 -5.36 11.69 -15.46
C GLY A 28 -4.86 10.34 -14.94
N LEU A 29 -4.39 10.28 -13.68
CA LEU A 29 -3.95 9.04 -13.04
C LEU A 29 -5.06 7.99 -13.06
N GLU A 30 -6.31 8.39 -12.83
CA GLU A 30 -7.48 7.50 -12.82
C GLU A 30 -7.90 6.99 -14.20
N THR A 31 -7.41 7.61 -15.28
CA THR A 31 -7.81 7.28 -16.66
C THR A 31 -6.74 6.53 -17.45
N SER A 32 -5.53 6.38 -16.90
CA SER A 32 -4.40 5.77 -17.61
C SER A 32 -3.78 4.63 -16.81
N VAL A 33 -3.85 3.42 -17.36
CA VAL A 33 -3.20 2.23 -16.77
C VAL A 33 -1.69 2.41 -16.70
N ASP A 34 -1.07 3.05 -17.69
CA ASP A 34 0.37 3.29 -17.69
C ASP A 34 0.78 4.31 -16.64
N ALA A 35 -0.03 5.37 -16.44
CA ALA A 35 0.18 6.32 -15.35
C ALA A 35 0.05 5.63 -13.99
N LEU A 36 -0.95 4.74 -13.82
CA LEU A 36 -1.10 3.95 -12.60
C LEU A 36 0.11 3.06 -12.35
N ARG A 37 0.61 2.35 -13.37
CA ARG A 37 1.81 1.50 -13.25
C ARG A 37 3.02 2.30 -12.81
N GLN A 38 3.28 3.44 -13.46
CA GLN A 38 4.41 4.29 -13.11
C GLN A 38 4.29 4.84 -11.69
N TRP A 39 3.09 5.23 -11.29
CA TRP A 39 2.84 5.76 -9.95
C TRP A 39 3.01 4.69 -8.87
N TYR A 40 2.47 3.48 -9.06
CA TYR A 40 2.66 2.37 -8.12
C TYR A 40 4.13 1.94 -8.03
N SER A 41 4.87 1.92 -9.15
CA SER A 41 6.31 1.68 -9.13
C SER A 41 7.07 2.73 -8.31
N GLY A 42 6.64 4.00 -8.35
CA GLY A 42 7.20 5.05 -7.50
C GLY A 42 6.89 4.81 -6.02
N LEU A 43 5.67 4.39 -5.69
CA LEU A 43 5.30 4.05 -4.32
C LEU A 43 6.10 2.88 -3.75
N ASP A 44 6.46 1.89 -4.59
CA ASP A 44 7.30 0.77 -4.15
C ASP A 44 8.70 1.28 -3.75
N SER A 45 9.32 2.12 -4.59
CA SER A 45 10.60 2.77 -4.25
C SER A 45 10.50 3.67 -3.02
N ASP A 46 9.39 4.39 -2.87
CA ASP A 46 9.13 5.24 -1.71
C ASP A 46 9.01 4.43 -0.41
N LEU A 47 8.34 3.28 -0.45
CA LEU A 47 8.21 2.38 0.69
C LEU A 47 9.56 1.85 1.13
N GLU A 48 10.35 1.34 0.18
CA GLU A 48 11.70 0.84 0.46
C GLU A 48 12.54 1.93 1.13
N ALA A 49 12.54 3.14 0.57
CA ALA A 49 13.27 4.28 1.14
C ALA A 49 12.75 4.68 2.53
N ALA A 50 11.44 4.71 2.74
CA ALA A 50 10.83 5.10 4.01
C ALA A 50 11.14 4.09 5.13
N VAL A 51 11.07 2.79 4.83
CA VAL A 51 11.39 1.72 5.79
C VAL A 51 12.89 1.68 6.06
N ALA A 52 13.74 1.82 5.02
CA ALA A 52 15.20 1.84 5.18
C ALA A 52 15.72 3.05 5.98
N ALA A 53 14.94 4.13 6.05
CA ALA A 53 15.28 5.32 6.82
C ALA A 53 14.95 5.21 8.32
N LEU A 54 14.24 4.16 8.76
CA LEU A 54 13.93 3.94 10.18
C LEU A 54 15.19 3.53 10.94
N SER A 55 15.46 4.20 12.06
CA SER A 55 16.52 3.81 12.97
C SER A 55 16.07 2.66 13.89
N ASP A 56 17.03 2.00 14.56
CA ASP A 56 16.71 1.01 15.59
C ASP A 56 15.85 1.59 16.73
N ASP A 57 16.06 2.86 17.07
CA ASP A 57 15.23 3.56 18.06
C ASP A 57 13.80 3.79 17.56
N ASP A 58 13.63 4.16 16.28
CA ASP A 58 12.31 4.24 15.66
C ASP A 58 11.60 2.88 15.70
N LEU A 59 12.32 1.81 15.38
CA LEU A 59 11.79 0.45 15.41
C LEU A 59 11.39 0.01 16.82
N ALA A 60 12.05 0.52 17.85
CA ALA A 60 11.77 0.17 19.24
C ALA A 60 10.67 1.03 19.89
N THR A 61 10.60 2.33 19.54
CA THR A 61 9.82 3.30 20.32
C THR A 61 8.71 3.98 19.52
N ARG A 62 8.88 4.13 18.20
CA ARG A 62 7.94 4.89 17.38
C ARG A 62 6.59 4.19 17.33
N GLN A 63 5.53 5.00 17.31
CA GLN A 63 4.17 4.55 17.09
C GLN A 63 3.58 5.28 15.88
N ILE A 64 2.86 4.54 15.06
CA ILE A 64 2.17 5.06 13.88
C ILE A 64 0.67 5.12 14.20
N ASP A 65 0.10 6.32 14.22
CA ASP A 65 -1.33 6.54 14.42
C ASP A 65 -2.14 6.10 13.18
N ARG A 66 -3.16 5.28 13.42
CA ARG A 66 -4.07 4.75 12.40
C ARG A 66 -5.49 5.31 12.54
N GLY A 67 -5.64 6.47 13.19
CA GLY A 67 -6.92 7.16 13.36
C GLY A 67 -7.66 6.74 14.63
N GLY A 68 -6.95 6.71 15.76
CA GLY A 68 -7.51 6.39 17.09
C GLY A 68 -6.93 5.16 17.77
N TRP A 69 -6.01 4.46 17.10
CA TRP A 69 -5.17 3.43 17.68
C TRP A 69 -3.81 3.47 16.97
N SER A 70 -2.75 3.09 17.68
CA SER A 70 -1.39 3.17 17.14
C SER A 70 -0.69 1.81 17.16
N VAL A 71 0.25 1.65 16.24
CA VAL A 71 1.03 0.41 16.08
C VAL A 71 2.51 0.72 15.88
N SER A 72 3.38 -0.24 16.19
CA SER A 72 4.80 -0.13 15.83
C SER A 72 5.00 -0.15 14.30
N PRO A 73 6.14 0.35 13.78
CA PRO A 73 6.45 0.28 12.35
C PRO A 73 6.41 -1.15 11.78
N GLN A 74 6.88 -2.15 12.51
CA GLN A 74 6.84 -3.55 12.05
C GLN A 74 5.40 -4.04 11.90
N MET A 75 4.55 -3.74 12.89
CA MET A 75 3.14 -4.09 12.83
C MET A 75 2.43 -3.33 11.71
N GLN A 76 2.76 -2.06 11.48
CA GLN A 76 2.24 -1.28 10.35
C GLN A 76 2.55 -1.97 9.01
N LEU A 77 3.77 -2.48 8.82
CA LEU A 77 4.15 -3.19 7.60
C LEU A 77 3.36 -4.50 7.42
N HIS A 78 3.15 -5.25 8.51
CA HIS A 78 2.28 -6.44 8.48
C HIS A 78 0.84 -6.10 8.11
N VAL A 79 0.26 -5.07 8.73
CA VAL A 79 -1.09 -4.60 8.41
C VAL A 79 -1.18 -4.14 6.95
N TYR A 80 -0.16 -3.47 6.42
CA TYR A 80 -0.12 -3.09 5.01
C TYR A 80 -0.12 -4.32 4.10
N ASN A 81 0.71 -5.33 4.39
CA ASN A 81 0.75 -6.58 3.64
C ASN A 81 -0.61 -7.30 3.64
N GLU A 82 -1.25 -7.43 4.81
CA GLU A 82 -2.59 -8.03 4.92
C GLU A 82 -3.64 -7.27 4.08
N ALA A 83 -3.60 -5.94 4.08
CA ALA A 83 -4.49 -5.12 3.27
C ALA A 83 -4.33 -5.41 1.76
N LEU A 84 -3.08 -5.61 1.29
CA LEU A 84 -2.81 -6.00 -0.10
C LEU A 84 -3.35 -7.40 -0.40
N LEU A 85 -3.14 -8.37 0.49
CA LEU A 85 -3.64 -9.74 0.31
C LEU A 85 -5.18 -9.78 0.25
N ILE A 86 -5.87 -9.01 1.09
CA ILE A 86 -7.35 -8.88 1.04
C ILE A 86 -7.78 -8.30 -0.30
N PHE A 87 -7.11 -7.24 -0.78
CA PHE A 87 -7.39 -6.66 -2.09
C PHE A 87 -7.18 -7.68 -3.22
N TYR A 88 -6.09 -8.45 -3.15
CA TYR A 88 -5.78 -9.48 -4.12
C TYR A 88 -6.80 -10.62 -4.14
N GLY A 89 -7.29 -11.04 -2.97
CA GLY A 89 -8.39 -11.99 -2.87
C GLY A 89 -9.66 -11.49 -3.58
N LYS A 90 -10.01 -10.21 -3.39
CA LYS A 90 -11.17 -9.60 -4.07
C LYS A 90 -11.00 -9.55 -5.58
N VAL A 91 -9.85 -9.06 -6.06
CA VAL A 91 -9.57 -8.97 -7.51
C VAL A 91 -9.54 -10.36 -8.15
N SER A 92 -9.08 -11.40 -7.43
CA SER A 92 -9.13 -12.79 -7.90
C SER A 92 -10.56 -13.26 -8.20
N VAL A 93 -11.53 -12.91 -7.35
CA VAL A 93 -12.95 -13.25 -7.58
C VAL A 93 -13.47 -12.56 -8.86
N TYR A 94 -13.12 -11.28 -9.06
CA TYR A 94 -13.53 -10.55 -10.27
C TYR A 94 -12.91 -11.12 -11.54
N LEU A 95 -11.61 -11.45 -11.54
CA LEU A 95 -10.95 -12.07 -12.69
C LEU A 95 -11.63 -13.40 -13.07
N LYS A 96 -11.91 -14.25 -12.06
CA LYS A 96 -12.64 -15.51 -12.26
C LYS A 96 -14.02 -15.29 -12.87
N ALA A 97 -14.79 -14.33 -12.36
CA ALA A 97 -16.12 -14.00 -12.88
C ALA A 97 -16.09 -13.51 -14.33
N MET A 98 -14.99 -12.86 -14.75
CA MET A 98 -14.76 -12.42 -16.14
C MET A 98 -14.15 -13.50 -17.04
N GLY A 99 -13.95 -14.73 -16.56
CA GLY A 99 -13.27 -15.79 -17.31
C GLY A 99 -11.79 -15.50 -17.59
N ARG A 100 -11.16 -14.63 -16.79
CA ARG A 100 -9.74 -14.28 -16.91
C ARG A 100 -8.90 -15.05 -15.90
N GLU A 101 -7.77 -15.56 -16.36
CA GLU A 101 -6.79 -16.18 -15.47
C GLU A 101 -6.09 -15.14 -14.57
N ARG A 102 -5.70 -15.61 -13.39
CA ARG A 102 -4.80 -14.87 -12.51
C ARG A 102 -3.39 -14.85 -13.10
N PRO A 103 -2.63 -13.74 -12.98
CA PRO A 103 -1.21 -13.71 -13.37
C PRO A 103 -0.42 -14.84 -12.71
N LYS A 104 0.61 -15.35 -13.40
CA LYS A 104 1.41 -16.50 -12.92
C LYS A 104 1.96 -16.27 -11.51
N GLN A 105 2.62 -15.14 -11.29
CA GLN A 105 3.15 -14.78 -9.98
C GLN A 105 2.07 -14.81 -8.89
N TRP A 106 0.88 -14.33 -9.20
CA TRP A 106 -0.22 -14.36 -8.24
C TRP A 106 -0.67 -15.78 -7.89
N ARG A 107 -0.68 -16.68 -8.88
CA ARG A 107 -0.97 -18.10 -8.65
C ARG A 107 0.13 -18.80 -7.87
N ASP A 108 1.39 -18.40 -8.05
CA ASP A 108 2.52 -19.00 -7.36
C ASP A 108 2.61 -18.53 -5.89
N TRP A 109 2.21 -17.29 -5.60
CA TRP A 109 2.47 -16.64 -4.30
C TRP A 109 1.21 -16.33 -3.46
N ILE A 110 0.02 -16.27 -4.06
CA ILE A 110 -1.23 -15.81 -3.40
C ILE A 110 -2.35 -16.84 -3.58
N ALA A 111 -2.11 -18.03 -3.02
CA ALA A 111 -3.00 -19.22 -2.98
C ALA A 111 -3.32 -19.89 -4.32
#